data_AF-A0A960S3Q2-F1
#
_entry.id   AF-A0A960S3Q2-F1
#
_cell.length_a   1.000
_cell.length_b   1.000
_cell.length_c   1.000
_cell.angle_alpha   90.00
_cell.angle_beta   90.00
_cell.angle_gamma   90.00
#
_symmetry.space_group_name_H-M   'P 1'
#
loop_
_entity.id
_entity.type
_entity.pdbx_description
1 polymer ?
#
loop_
_entity_poly.entity_id
_entity_poly.type
_entity_poly.pdbx_seq_one_letter_code
_entity_poly.pdbx_strand_id
1 'polypeptide(L)'
;MTFFPEPIRPSEGRQEDELRVNPIEADKHGREEYVLLKQEKQKRDILYGAFLLCCKALIEGLDLKIDADRADPISGTLKEFKTFLSLLKERDHSDDTFFCRQFAACWIRLHQALPTLTRAKHLSSGDHKKVDTLIQEINHYPPNEDHKLGYYLSSMATNDWLPVPFREIVKRLYTDHKVNQIGSFLSQWIELIDDFLQR
;
A
#
# COMPACT_ATOMS: atom_id res chain seq x y z
N MET A 1 44.76 -69.01 -23.97
CA MET A 1 45.79 -68.64 -22.98
C MET A 1 45.50 -67.21 -22.55
N THR A 2 44.96 -67.02 -21.34
CA THR A 2 44.65 -65.70 -20.77
C THR A 2 45.83 -65.22 -19.94
N PHE A 3 46.46 -64.13 -20.36
CA PHE A 3 47.47 -63.40 -19.60
C PHE A 3 46.76 -62.56 -18.52
N PHE A 4 46.97 -62.87 -17.24
CA PHE A 4 46.63 -61.97 -16.14
C PHE A 4 47.93 -61.25 -15.72
N PRO A 5 47.99 -59.90 -15.73
CA PRO A 5 49.10 -59.19 -15.12
C PRO A 5 48.98 -59.29 -13.59
N GLU A 6 50.13 -59.47 -12.92
CA GLU A 6 50.21 -59.59 -11.46
C GLU A 6 49.70 -58.32 -10.74
N PRO A 7 49.11 -58.45 -9.54
CA PRO A 7 48.64 -57.31 -8.77
C PRO A 7 49.81 -56.46 -8.26
N ILE A 8 49.66 -55.14 -8.42
CA ILE A 8 50.61 -54.12 -7.98
C ILE A 8 50.75 -54.18 -6.45
N ARG A 9 51.95 -54.44 -5.93
CA ARG A 9 52.23 -54.33 -4.49
C ARG A 9 52.25 -52.86 -4.07
N PRO A 10 51.76 -52.52 -2.87
CA PRO A 10 51.91 -51.18 -2.32
C PRO A 10 53.40 -50.87 -2.15
N SER A 11 53.85 -49.73 -2.67
CA SER A 11 55.22 -49.25 -2.49
C SER A 11 55.44 -48.87 -1.03
N GLU A 12 56.27 -49.64 -0.32
CA GLU A 12 56.79 -49.24 0.99
C GLU A 12 57.75 -48.05 0.82
N GLY A 13 57.42 -46.93 1.47
CA GLY A 13 58.36 -45.97 2.02
C GLY A 13 59.33 -45.27 1.05
N ARG A 14 58.82 -44.44 0.14
CA ARG A 14 59.65 -43.41 -0.50
C ARG A 14 59.60 -42.11 0.32
N GLN A 15 60.77 -41.51 0.57
CA GLN A 15 60.92 -40.22 1.26
C GLN A 15 60.19 -39.04 0.59
N GLU A 16 59.71 -39.21 -0.65
CA GLU A 16 58.96 -38.20 -1.40
C GLU A 16 57.49 -38.07 -0.95
N ASP A 17 56.96 -38.99 -0.15
CA ASP A 17 55.58 -38.91 0.36
C ASP A 17 55.42 -37.97 1.58
N GLU A 18 56.51 -37.49 2.19
CA GLU A 18 56.42 -36.53 3.32
C GLU A 18 55.96 -35.12 2.89
N LEU A 19 56.12 -34.76 1.62
CA LEU A 19 55.72 -33.44 1.09
C LEU A 19 54.36 -33.44 0.37
N ARG A 20 53.69 -34.60 0.27
CA ARG A 20 52.33 -34.68 -0.24
C ARG A 20 51.34 -34.36 0.87
N VAL A 21 50.93 -33.10 0.93
CA VAL A 21 49.78 -32.68 1.74
C VAL A 21 48.57 -33.51 1.29
N ASN A 22 48.01 -34.31 2.21
CA ASN A 22 46.80 -35.08 1.94
C ASN A 22 45.68 -34.13 1.48
N PRO A 23 45.07 -34.33 0.30
CA PRO A 23 44.02 -33.43 -0.22
C PRO A 23 42.77 -33.34 0.67
N ILE A 24 42.65 -34.20 1.69
CA ILE A 24 41.56 -34.19 2.68
C ILE A 24 41.71 -33.02 3.67
N GLU A 25 42.93 -32.55 3.96
CA GLU A 25 43.15 -31.46 4.92
C GLU A 25 42.89 -30.07 4.32
N ALA A 26 43.13 -29.88 3.01
CA ALA A 26 42.81 -28.65 2.30
C ALA A 26 41.29 -28.39 2.19
N ASP A 27 40.47 -29.44 2.22
CA ASP A 27 39.00 -29.36 2.06
C ASP A 27 38.26 -29.05 3.39
N LYS A 28 38.96 -29.16 4.54
CA LYS A 28 38.40 -28.79 5.86
C LYS A 28 38.31 -27.28 6.06
N HIS A 29 39.29 -26.51 5.57
CA HIS A 29 39.31 -25.06 5.77
C HIS A 29 38.23 -24.32 4.96
N GLY A 30 37.82 -24.84 3.81
CA GLY A 30 36.70 -24.25 3.05
C GLY A 30 35.36 -24.38 3.78
N ARG A 31 35.09 -25.50 4.47
CA ARG A 31 33.80 -25.71 5.16
C ARG A 31 33.58 -24.76 6.33
N GLU A 32 34.62 -24.38 7.08
CA GLU A 32 34.49 -23.45 8.20
C GLU A 32 34.13 -22.03 7.74
N GLU A 33 34.72 -21.59 6.63
CA GLU A 33 34.45 -20.28 6.02
C GLU A 33 33.00 -20.17 5.51
N TYR A 34 32.48 -21.23 4.87
CA TYR A 34 31.06 -21.31 4.46
C TYR A 34 30.08 -21.33 5.65
N VAL A 35 30.45 -21.94 6.79
CA VAL A 35 29.60 -21.95 8.01
C VAL A 35 29.59 -20.58 8.67
N LEU A 36 30.73 -19.88 8.74
CA LEU A 36 30.83 -18.51 9.27
C LEU A 36 30.01 -17.52 8.42
N LEU A 37 30.11 -17.59 7.09
CA LEU A 37 29.33 -16.74 6.18
C LEU A 37 27.81 -16.96 6.32
N LYS A 38 27.37 -18.21 6.52
CA LYS A 38 25.94 -18.52 6.78
C LYS A 38 25.47 -17.97 8.12
N GLN A 39 26.29 -18.08 9.18
CA GLN A 39 25.96 -17.52 10.49
C GLN A 39 25.91 -15.99 10.47
N GLU A 40 26.82 -15.33 9.75
CA GLU A 40 26.79 -13.87 9.59
C GLU A 40 25.56 -13.40 8.83
N LYS A 41 25.17 -14.10 7.76
CA LYS A 41 23.94 -13.79 7.01
C LYS A 41 22.70 -13.92 7.90
N GLN A 42 22.60 -14.99 8.69
CA GLN A 42 21.48 -15.20 9.61
C GLN A 42 21.43 -14.12 10.71
N LYS A 43 22.59 -13.69 11.24
CA LYS A 43 22.65 -12.57 12.19
C LYS A 43 22.18 -11.26 11.56
N ARG A 44 22.56 -10.98 10.31
CA ARG A 44 22.09 -9.80 9.57
C ARG A 44 20.58 -9.83 9.35
N ASP A 45 20.02 -10.97 8.95
CA ASP A 45 18.58 -11.11 8.73
C ASP A 45 17.77 -10.87 10.02
N ILE A 46 18.28 -11.36 11.16
CA ILE A 46 17.69 -11.09 12.49
C ILE A 46 17.79 -9.60 12.85
N LEU A 47 18.93 -8.97 12.60
CA LEU A 47 19.14 -7.53 12.83
C LEU A 47 18.21 -6.68 11.96
N TYR A 48 18.06 -7.02 10.68
CA TYR A 48 17.11 -6.33 9.79
C TYR A 48 15.66 -6.54 10.24
N GLY A 49 15.29 -7.76 10.65
CA GLY A 49 13.97 -8.04 11.22
C GLY A 49 13.71 -7.21 12.48
N ALA A 50 14.67 -7.16 13.40
CA ALA A 50 14.58 -6.34 14.62
C ALA A 50 14.51 -4.84 14.32
N PHE A 51 15.30 -4.36 13.35
CA PHE A 51 15.25 -2.98 12.88
C PHE A 51 13.89 -2.62 12.29
N LEU A 52 13.31 -3.49 11.45
CA LEU A 52 11.98 -3.29 10.88
C LEU A 52 10.88 -3.29 11.96
N LEU A 53 11.01 -4.15 12.98
CA LEU A 53 10.14 -4.15 14.17
C LEU A 53 10.25 -2.84 14.96
N CYS A 54 11.47 -2.32 15.15
CA CYS A 54 11.69 -1.03 15.80
C CYS A 54 11.14 0.14 14.96
N CYS A 55 11.33 0.14 13.64
CA CYS A 55 10.75 1.14 12.75
C CYS A 55 9.22 1.09 12.80
N LYS A 56 8.62 -0.11 12.80
CA LYS A 56 7.18 -0.28 12.96
C LYS A 56 6.69 0.28 14.30
N ALA A 57 7.36 -0.03 15.40
CA ALA A 57 7.02 0.50 16.73
C ALA A 57 7.19 2.02 16.83
N LEU A 58 8.20 2.58 16.14
CA LEU A 58 8.40 4.03 16.06
C LEU A 58 7.30 4.72 15.24
N ILE A 59 6.88 4.12 14.12
CA ILE A 59 5.77 4.63 13.31
C ILE A 59 4.47 4.57 14.13
N GLU A 60 4.17 3.44 14.75
CA GLU A 60 2.98 3.28 15.62
C GLU A 60 3.01 4.24 16.83
N GLY A 61 4.19 4.49 17.41
CA GLY A 61 4.37 5.44 18.52
C GLY A 61 4.30 6.91 18.10
N LEU A 62 4.65 7.23 16.85
CA LEU A 62 4.49 8.57 16.27
C LEU A 62 3.04 8.85 15.88
N ASP A 63 2.33 7.86 15.33
CA ASP A 63 0.88 7.96 15.06
C ASP A 63 0.12 8.30 16.36
N LEU A 64 0.43 7.63 17.47
CA LEU A 64 -0.19 7.89 18.78
C LEU A 64 0.08 9.28 19.36
N LYS A 65 1.20 9.93 18.98
CA LYS A 65 1.56 11.28 19.48
C LYS A 65 1.11 12.41 18.57
N ILE A 66 0.93 12.16 17.28
CA ILE A 66 0.41 13.15 16.33
C ILE A 66 -1.11 13.33 16.49
N ASP A 67 -1.81 12.32 17.01
CA ASP A 67 -3.27 12.33 17.21
C ASP A 67 -3.73 13.11 18.45
N ALA A 68 -2.85 13.47 19.39
CA ALA A 68 -3.25 14.08 20.67
C ALA A 68 -3.56 15.59 20.59
N ASP A 69 -3.18 16.29 19.51
CA ASP A 69 -3.22 17.76 19.48
C ASP A 69 -3.63 18.39 18.13
N ARG A 70 -4.17 17.59 17.20
CA ARG A 70 -4.64 18.10 15.90
C ARG A 70 -6.15 17.95 15.77
N ALA A 71 -6.79 19.06 15.42
CA ALA A 71 -8.17 19.16 14.94
C ALA A 71 -8.57 17.94 14.10
N ASP A 72 -9.80 17.46 14.28
CA ASP A 72 -10.37 16.25 13.65
C ASP A 72 -9.77 15.99 12.26
N PRO A 73 -8.85 15.01 12.10
CA PRO A 73 -8.13 14.80 10.84
C PRO A 73 -9.07 14.44 9.68
N ILE A 74 -10.25 13.90 9.99
CA ILE A 74 -11.35 13.70 9.03
C ILE A 74 -11.93 15.03 8.54
N SER A 75 -12.11 16.03 9.39
CA SER A 75 -12.71 17.32 9.00
C SER A 75 -11.87 18.01 7.92
N GLY A 76 -10.54 17.97 8.06
CA GLY A 76 -9.63 18.47 7.03
C GLY A 76 -9.76 17.72 5.71
N THR A 77 -9.77 16.39 5.77
CA THR A 77 -9.87 15.53 4.57
C THR A 77 -11.24 15.67 3.88
N LEU A 78 -12.33 15.80 4.66
CA LEU A 78 -13.67 16.04 4.13
C LEU A 78 -13.80 17.42 3.50
N LYS A 79 -13.20 18.47 4.08
CA LYS A 79 -13.16 19.81 3.46
C LYS A 79 -12.43 19.80 2.13
N GLU A 80 -11.30 19.08 2.07
CA GLU A 80 -10.55 18.90 0.83
C GLU A 80 -11.38 18.14 -0.21
N PHE A 81 -12.03 17.04 0.20
CA PHE A 81 -12.88 16.25 -0.67
C PHE A 81 -14.07 17.06 -1.21
N LYS A 82 -14.72 17.84 -0.33
CA LYS A 82 -15.77 18.81 -0.72
C LYS A 82 -15.27 19.80 -1.76
N THR A 83 -14.02 20.27 -1.64
CA THR A 83 -13.42 21.20 -2.60
C THR A 83 -13.33 20.56 -3.99
N PHE A 84 -12.88 19.31 -4.08
CA PHE A 84 -12.86 18.59 -5.37
C PHE A 84 -14.26 18.39 -5.96
N LEU A 85 -15.25 18.02 -5.14
CA LEU A 85 -16.63 17.93 -5.59
C LEU A 85 -17.16 19.29 -6.08
N SER A 86 -16.84 20.38 -5.37
CA SER A 86 -17.26 21.74 -5.76
C SER A 86 -16.65 22.16 -7.08
N LEU A 87 -15.37 21.87 -7.31
CA LEU A 87 -14.70 22.11 -8.61
C LEU A 87 -15.40 21.35 -9.75
N LEU A 88 -15.83 20.10 -9.49
CA LEU A 88 -16.63 19.33 -10.45
C LEU A 88 -18.04 19.90 -10.70
N LYS A 89 -18.59 20.80 -9.86
CA LYS A 89 -19.83 21.54 -10.19
C LYS A 89 -19.58 22.62 -11.22
N GLU A 90 -18.47 23.33 -11.00
CA GLU A 90 -18.14 24.54 -11.75
C GLU A 90 -17.73 24.18 -13.17
N ARG A 91 -16.80 23.23 -13.31
CA ARG A 91 -16.15 22.89 -14.58
C ARG A 91 -16.01 21.37 -14.77
N ASP A 92 -16.05 20.96 -16.04
CA ASP A 92 -15.70 19.59 -16.43
C ASP A 92 -14.18 19.38 -16.31
N HIS A 93 -13.78 18.57 -15.34
CA HIS A 93 -12.39 18.13 -15.11
C HIS A 93 -12.20 16.64 -15.47
N SER A 94 -13.14 16.02 -16.19
CA SER A 94 -13.10 14.58 -16.48
C SER A 94 -11.90 14.15 -17.32
N ASP A 95 -11.36 15.03 -18.16
CA ASP A 95 -10.15 14.79 -18.96
C ASP A 95 -8.84 15.23 -18.27
N ASP A 96 -8.93 15.86 -17.09
CA ASP A 96 -7.76 16.38 -16.37
C ASP A 96 -7.15 15.28 -15.47
N THR A 97 -6.10 14.63 -15.97
CA THR A 97 -5.38 13.58 -15.25
C THR A 97 -4.87 14.06 -13.88
N PHE A 98 -4.41 15.31 -13.77
CA PHE A 98 -3.86 15.82 -12.51
C PHE A 98 -4.96 16.01 -11.48
N PHE A 99 -6.10 16.57 -11.89
CA PHE A 99 -7.28 16.65 -11.06
C PHE A 99 -7.73 15.26 -10.59
N CYS A 100 -7.90 14.32 -11.52
CA CYS A 100 -8.37 12.97 -11.24
C CYS A 100 -7.48 12.20 -10.24
N ARG A 101 -6.15 12.35 -10.35
CA ARG A 101 -5.21 11.75 -9.40
C ARG A 101 -5.35 12.35 -8.01
N GLN A 102 -5.44 13.67 -7.90
CA GLN A 102 -5.63 14.31 -6.60
C GLN A 102 -6.96 13.95 -5.96
N PHE A 103 -8.02 13.87 -6.77
CA PHE A 103 -9.34 13.45 -6.33
C PHE A 103 -9.31 12.00 -5.79
N ALA A 104 -8.69 11.08 -6.52
CA ALA A 104 -8.48 9.70 -6.08
C ALA A 104 -7.60 9.61 -4.82
N ALA A 105 -6.53 10.39 -4.73
CA ALA A 105 -5.66 10.42 -3.55
C ALA A 105 -6.40 10.94 -2.31
N CYS A 106 -7.22 11.98 -2.46
CA CYS A 106 -8.07 12.52 -1.39
C CYS A 106 -9.09 11.46 -0.92
N TRP A 107 -9.70 10.73 -1.87
CA TRP A 107 -10.61 9.62 -1.56
C TRP A 107 -9.94 8.51 -0.73
N ILE A 108 -8.73 8.09 -1.11
CA ILE A 108 -8.00 7.06 -0.37
C ILE A 108 -7.66 7.53 1.05
N ARG A 109 -7.21 8.79 1.21
CA ARG A 109 -6.96 9.36 2.55
C ARG A 109 -8.22 9.35 3.41
N LEU A 110 -9.36 9.72 2.84
CA LEU A 110 -10.65 9.70 3.55
C LEU A 110 -11.02 8.28 4.00
N HIS A 111 -10.88 7.30 3.10
CA HIS A 111 -11.20 5.90 3.37
C HIS A 111 -10.26 5.28 4.42
N GLN A 112 -8.99 5.71 4.46
CA GLN A 112 -8.00 5.25 5.44
C GLN A 112 -8.17 5.91 6.82
N ALA A 113 -8.65 7.16 6.88
CA ALA A 113 -8.84 7.89 8.13
C ALA A 113 -10.05 7.41 8.95
N LEU A 114 -11.02 6.74 8.33
CA LEU A 114 -12.24 6.29 9.03
C LEU A 114 -12.04 5.17 10.04
N PRO A 115 -11.33 4.06 9.70
CA PRO A 115 -11.08 3.00 10.67
C PRO A 115 -10.29 3.48 11.89
N THR A 116 -9.33 4.41 11.72
CA THR A 116 -8.52 4.93 12.82
C THR A 116 -9.36 5.74 13.80
N LEU A 117 -10.22 6.62 13.30
CA LEU A 117 -11.06 7.47 14.15
C LEU A 117 -12.23 6.74 14.79
N THR A 118 -12.74 5.69 14.14
CA THR A 118 -13.73 4.78 14.75
C THR A 118 -13.14 4.06 15.96
N ARG A 119 -11.89 3.58 15.86
CA ARG A 119 -11.18 2.92 16.97
C ARG A 119 -10.85 3.88 18.11
N ALA A 120 -10.47 5.10 17.78
CA ALA A 120 -10.11 6.12 18.75
C ALA A 120 -11.34 6.80 19.41
N LYS A 121 -12.58 6.41 19.06
CA LYS A 121 -13.85 6.94 19.60
C LYS A 121 -14.01 8.46 19.44
N HIS A 122 -13.34 9.07 18.47
CA HIS A 122 -13.46 10.50 18.19
C HIS A 122 -14.74 10.86 17.44
N LEU A 123 -15.34 9.92 16.70
CA LEU A 123 -16.63 10.13 16.04
C LEU A 123 -17.82 9.66 16.88
N SER A 124 -18.87 10.47 16.90
CA SER A 124 -20.17 10.03 17.39
C SER A 124 -20.72 8.89 16.51
N SER A 125 -21.51 7.98 17.09
CA SER A 125 -22.11 6.86 16.34
C SER A 125 -23.00 7.35 15.18
N GLY A 126 -23.63 8.52 15.32
CA GLY A 126 -24.45 9.11 14.26
C GLY A 126 -23.61 9.63 13.10
N ASP A 127 -22.49 10.28 13.38
CA ASP A 127 -21.64 10.88 12.35
C ASP A 127 -20.88 9.80 11.57
N HIS A 128 -20.48 8.71 12.24
CA HIS A 128 -19.91 7.56 11.56
C HIS A 128 -20.86 6.98 10.51
N LYS A 129 -22.15 6.82 10.83
CA LYS A 129 -23.15 6.31 9.88
C LYS A 129 -23.33 7.24 8.68
N LYS A 130 -23.29 8.55 8.87
CA LYS A 130 -23.39 9.52 7.77
C LYS A 130 -22.22 9.39 6.80
N VAL A 131 -20.99 9.35 7.33
CA VAL A 131 -19.80 9.22 6.48
C VAL A 131 -19.76 7.84 5.81
N ASP A 132 -20.16 6.78 6.51
CA ASP A 132 -20.27 5.44 5.92
C ASP A 132 -21.30 5.42 4.77
N THR A 133 -22.44 6.09 4.94
CA THR A 133 -23.45 6.24 3.89
C THR A 133 -22.89 6.97 2.67
N LEU A 134 -22.23 8.12 2.86
CA LEU A 134 -21.55 8.87 1.80
C LEU A 134 -20.56 7.97 1.05
N ILE A 135 -19.80 7.16 1.79
CA ILE A 135 -18.82 6.27 1.19
C ILE A 135 -19.47 5.17 0.37
N GLN A 136 -20.53 4.57 0.88
CA GLN A 136 -21.26 3.57 0.13
C GLN A 136 -21.88 4.14 -1.14
N GLU A 137 -22.43 5.36 -1.10
CA GLU A 137 -23.01 6.00 -2.28
C GLU A 137 -21.95 6.23 -3.37
N ILE A 138 -20.81 6.81 -3.01
CA ILE A 138 -19.71 7.05 -3.97
C ILE A 138 -19.12 5.73 -4.47
N ASN A 139 -18.99 4.73 -3.60
CA ASN A 139 -18.46 3.42 -3.99
C ASN A 139 -19.35 2.67 -5.00
N HIS A 140 -20.66 2.87 -4.94
CA HIS A 140 -21.62 2.17 -5.80
C HIS A 140 -22.16 3.01 -6.96
N TYR A 141 -21.77 4.28 -7.05
CA TYR A 141 -22.10 5.15 -8.18
C TYR A 141 -21.28 4.75 -9.43
N PRO A 142 -21.84 4.83 -10.64
CA PRO A 142 -23.27 4.98 -10.95
C PRO A 142 -24.08 3.72 -10.61
N PRO A 143 -25.37 3.86 -10.24
CA PRO A 143 -26.23 2.71 -9.96
C PRO A 143 -26.41 1.85 -11.22
N ASN A 144 -26.52 0.53 -11.05
CA ASN A 144 -26.80 -0.44 -12.12
C ASN A 144 -25.75 -0.59 -13.24
N GLU A 145 -24.54 -0.04 -13.08
CA GLU A 145 -23.44 -0.26 -14.03
C GLU A 145 -22.32 -1.08 -13.41
N ASP A 146 -21.58 -1.85 -14.21
CA ASP A 146 -20.45 -2.67 -13.75
C ASP A 146 -19.27 -1.81 -13.28
N HIS A 147 -19.10 -0.66 -13.93
CA HIS A 147 -18.00 0.28 -13.69
C HIS A 147 -18.36 1.22 -12.55
N LYS A 148 -17.74 1.02 -11.38
CA LYS A 148 -18.01 1.81 -10.17
C LYS A 148 -16.95 2.85 -9.89
N LEU A 149 -17.37 4.05 -9.48
CA LEU A 149 -16.51 5.17 -9.14
C LEU A 149 -15.55 4.80 -8.01
N GLY A 150 -16.02 4.16 -6.95
CA GLY A 150 -15.17 3.71 -5.84
C GLY A 150 -14.02 2.82 -6.28
N TYR A 151 -14.30 1.85 -7.16
CA TYR A 151 -13.27 0.96 -7.71
C TYR A 151 -12.15 1.75 -8.40
N TYR A 152 -12.53 2.71 -9.24
CA TYR A 152 -11.54 3.55 -9.92
C TYR A 152 -10.83 4.50 -8.97
N LEU A 153 -11.51 5.15 -8.04
CA LEU A 153 -10.84 6.03 -7.07
C LEU A 153 -9.81 5.27 -6.24
N SER A 154 -10.10 4.02 -5.85
CA SER A 154 -9.14 3.17 -5.15
C SER A 154 -7.99 2.67 -6.04
N SER A 155 -8.25 2.38 -7.31
CA SER A 155 -7.23 1.90 -8.25
C SER A 155 -6.38 3.02 -8.90
N MET A 156 -6.89 4.25 -8.95
CA MET A 156 -6.29 5.33 -9.75
C MET A 156 -5.11 6.03 -9.08
N ALA A 157 -4.99 5.95 -7.76
CA ALA A 157 -3.89 6.63 -7.07
C ALA A 157 -2.50 6.07 -7.44
N THR A 158 -2.43 4.87 -8.03
CA THR A 158 -1.18 4.22 -8.41
C THR A 158 -0.89 4.22 -9.90
N ASN A 159 -1.88 4.58 -10.74
CA ASN A 159 -1.80 4.39 -12.18
C ASN A 159 -1.57 5.72 -12.91
N ASP A 160 -0.72 5.69 -13.94
CA ASP A 160 -0.37 6.90 -14.67
C ASP A 160 -1.39 7.32 -15.74
N TRP A 161 -2.26 6.41 -16.15
CA TRP A 161 -3.22 6.61 -17.23
C TRP A 161 -4.65 6.67 -16.70
N LEU A 162 -5.53 7.37 -17.43
CA LEU A 162 -6.93 7.59 -17.07
C LEU A 162 -7.86 6.61 -17.83
N PRO A 163 -8.52 5.66 -17.15
CA PRO A 163 -9.46 4.76 -17.80
C PRO A 163 -10.66 5.49 -18.38
N VAL A 164 -11.07 5.10 -19.58
CA VAL A 164 -12.24 5.67 -20.26
C VAL A 164 -13.51 5.59 -19.38
N PRO A 165 -13.83 4.45 -18.74
CA PRO A 165 -15.04 4.39 -17.90
C PRO A 165 -14.99 5.37 -16.73
N PHE A 166 -13.83 5.57 -16.11
CA PHE A 166 -13.69 6.51 -15.01
C PHE A 166 -13.94 7.95 -15.48
N ARG A 167 -13.35 8.34 -16.62
CA ARG A 167 -13.62 9.65 -17.23
C ARG A 167 -15.11 9.83 -17.51
N GLU A 168 -15.77 8.83 -18.08
CA GLU A 168 -17.21 8.89 -18.38
C GLU A 168 -18.06 9.06 -17.12
N ILE A 169 -17.70 8.38 -16.03
CA ILE A 169 -18.36 8.53 -14.72
C ILE A 169 -18.19 9.95 -14.19
N VAL A 170 -16.97 10.51 -14.19
CA VAL A 170 -16.70 11.87 -13.72
C VAL A 170 -17.43 12.90 -14.59
N LYS A 171 -17.40 12.70 -15.91
CA LYS A 171 -18.14 13.54 -16.85
C LYS A 171 -19.64 13.46 -16.60
N ARG A 172 -20.17 12.27 -16.32
CA ARG A 172 -21.59 12.08 -16.00
C ARG A 172 -21.97 12.88 -14.77
N LEU A 173 -21.18 12.86 -13.70
CA LEU A 173 -21.43 13.68 -12.50
C LEU A 173 -21.55 15.18 -12.83
N TYR A 174 -20.64 15.71 -13.65
CA TYR A 174 -20.70 17.09 -14.12
C TYR A 174 -21.98 17.35 -14.94
N THR A 175 -22.26 16.51 -15.94
CA THR A 175 -23.42 16.69 -16.82
C THR A 175 -24.75 16.55 -16.08
N ASP A 176 -24.86 15.60 -15.15
CA ASP A 176 -26.02 15.40 -14.29
C ASP A 176 -26.26 16.65 -13.42
N HIS A 177 -25.19 17.21 -12.85
CA HIS A 177 -25.28 18.46 -12.10
C HIS A 177 -25.73 19.64 -12.98
N LYS A 178 -25.22 19.76 -14.21
CA LYS A 178 -25.66 20.83 -15.13
C LYS A 178 -27.14 20.75 -15.48
N VAL A 179 -27.73 19.55 -15.52
CA VAL A 179 -29.14 19.34 -15.83
C VAL A 179 -30.02 19.48 -14.59
N ASN A 180 -29.69 18.77 -13.50
CA ASN A 180 -30.55 18.61 -12.32
C ASN A 180 -30.23 19.58 -11.18
N GLN A 181 -29.08 20.26 -11.23
CA GLN A 181 -28.57 21.25 -10.26
C GLN A 181 -28.66 20.80 -8.79
N ILE A 182 -29.80 21.03 -8.14
CA ILE A 182 -30.04 20.70 -6.73
C ILE A 182 -30.23 19.18 -6.56
N GLY A 183 -30.88 18.51 -7.51
CA GLY A 183 -31.20 17.09 -7.41
C GLY A 183 -30.07 16.12 -7.78
N SER A 184 -28.93 16.62 -8.26
CA SER A 184 -27.81 15.76 -8.68
C SER A 184 -27.09 15.11 -7.50
N PHE A 185 -26.55 13.90 -7.71
CA PHE A 185 -25.75 13.18 -6.71
C PHE A 185 -24.63 14.04 -6.11
N LEU A 186 -23.98 14.83 -6.96
CA LEU A 186 -22.86 15.68 -6.56
C LEU A 186 -23.30 16.77 -5.56
N SER A 187 -24.49 17.35 -5.71
CA SER A 187 -25.05 18.30 -4.74
C SER A 187 -25.43 17.60 -3.44
N GLN A 188 -26.06 16.42 -3.51
CA GLN A 188 -26.41 15.63 -2.32
C GLN A 188 -25.18 15.25 -1.50
N TRP A 189 -24.09 14.82 -2.16
CA TRP A 189 -22.84 14.50 -1.49
C TRP A 189 -22.21 15.72 -0.80
N ILE A 190 -22.26 16.89 -1.43
CA ILE A 190 -21.76 18.12 -0.82
C ILE A 190 -22.59 18.51 0.40
N GLU A 191 -23.92 18.41 0.31
CA GLU A 191 -24.83 18.68 1.43
C GLU A 191 -24.57 17.72 2.60
N LEU A 192 -24.38 16.43 2.34
CA LEU A 192 -24.00 15.44 3.35
C LEU A 192 -22.68 15.78 4.06
N ILE A 193 -21.70 16.30 3.31
CA ILE A 193 -20.43 16.74 3.88
C ILE A 193 -20.61 18.03 4.69
N ASP A 194 -21.41 18.98 4.23
CA ASP A 194 -21.69 20.21 4.96
C ASP A 194 -22.42 19.96 6.27
N ASP A 195 -23.41 19.07 6.27
CA ASP A 195 -24.11 18.60 7.46
C ASP A 195 -23.18 17.94 8.49
N PHE A 196 -22.07 17.36 8.04
CA PHE A 196 -21.03 16.82 8.91
C PHE A 196 -20.11 17.93 9.45
N LEU A 197 -19.77 18.92 8.63
CA LEU A 197 -18.80 19.97 8.97
C LEU A 197 -19.36 21.14 9.79
N GLN A 198 -20.69 21.32 9.84
CA GLN A 198 -21.34 22.42 10.57
C GLN A 198 -21.51 22.16 12.09
N ARG A 199 -20.98 21.05 12.62
CA ARG A 199 -20.89 20.77 14.06
C ARG A 199 -19.54 21.21 14.63
#